data_AF-A0A8D2FM82-F1
#
_entry.id   AF-A0A8D2FM82-F1
#
_cell.length_a   1.000
_cell.length_b   1.000
_cell.length_c   1.000
_cell.angle_alpha   90.00
_cell.angle_beta   90.00
_cell.angle_gamma   90.00
#
_symmetry.space_group_name_H-M   'P 1'
#
loop_
_entity.id
_entity.type
_entity.pdbx_description
1 polymer ?
#
loop_
_entity_poly.entity_id
_entity_poly.type
_entity_poly.pdbx_seq_one_letter_code
_entity_poly.pdbx_strand_id
1 'polypeptide(L)'
;MSKTGTKITFYEDKNFQGRRYDCDCDCADFHTYLSRCNSIKVEGGTWAVYERPNFAGYMYILPQGEYPEYQRWMGLNDRLSSCRAVHLPSGGQYKIQIFEKGDFNGQMYETTEDCPSIMEQFHMREIHSCKVLEGVWIFYELPNYRGRQYLLDKKEYRKPIDWGAVSPAVQSFRRIVE
;
A
#
# COMPACT_ATOMS: atom_id res chain seq x y z
N MET A 1 8.27 24.57 -8.07
CA MET A 1 8.36 23.84 -9.36
C MET A 1 8.53 22.37 -8.98
N SER A 2 7.68 21.40 -9.30
CA SER A 2 6.44 21.30 -10.08
C SER A 2 5.43 20.49 -9.25
N LYS A 3 4.14 20.86 -9.24
CA LYS A 3 3.10 19.87 -8.93
C LYS A 3 3.08 18.89 -10.10
N THR A 4 3.88 17.83 -10.03
CA THR A 4 3.67 16.66 -10.86
C THR A 4 2.28 16.16 -10.52
N GLY A 5 1.35 16.27 -11.46
CA GLY A 5 -0.01 15.76 -11.27
C GLY A 5 0.04 14.25 -11.03
N THR A 6 -0.85 13.75 -10.18
CA THR A 6 -1.06 12.32 -10.02
C THR A 6 -1.63 11.76 -11.32
N LYS A 7 -0.99 10.74 -11.89
CA LYS A 7 -1.49 10.08 -13.10
C LYS A 7 -1.08 8.61 -13.16
N ILE A 8 -2.05 7.76 -13.42
CA ILE A 8 -1.90 6.31 -13.58
C ILE A 8 -2.68 5.84 -14.82
N THR A 9 -2.10 4.93 -15.58
CA THR A 9 -2.74 4.28 -16.72
C THR A 9 -2.73 2.78 -16.52
N PHE A 10 -3.91 2.17 -16.65
CA PHE A 10 -4.13 0.74 -16.60
C PHE A 10 -4.32 0.18 -18.00
N TYR A 11 -3.79 -1.01 -18.27
CA TYR A 11 -3.88 -1.69 -19.57
C TYR A 11 -4.43 -3.11 -19.40
N GLU A 12 -5.34 -3.54 -20.28
CA GLU A 12 -5.93 -4.89 -20.22
C GLU A 12 -4.91 -6.00 -20.47
N ASP A 13 -3.89 -5.75 -21.29
CA ASP A 13 -2.88 -6.73 -21.67
C ASP A 13 -1.49 -6.37 -21.10
N LYS A 14 -0.56 -7.32 -21.21
CA LYS A 14 0.84 -7.15 -20.76
C LYS A 14 1.57 -6.16 -21.66
N ASN A 15 2.68 -5.60 -21.16
CA ASN A 15 3.57 -4.71 -21.90
C ASN A 15 2.86 -3.48 -22.50
N PHE A 16 1.89 -2.93 -21.76
CA PHE A 16 1.16 -1.70 -22.08
C PHE A 16 0.37 -1.77 -23.39
N GLN A 17 -0.19 -2.96 -23.67
CA GLN A 17 -0.99 -3.23 -24.87
C GLN A 17 -2.49 -3.33 -24.55
N GLY A 18 -3.30 -3.38 -25.61
CA GLY A 18 -4.75 -3.55 -25.49
C GLY A 18 -5.49 -2.26 -25.13
N ARG A 19 -6.71 -2.41 -24.61
CA ARG A 19 -7.50 -1.27 -24.11
C ARG A 19 -6.83 -0.68 -22.87
N ARG A 20 -6.92 0.64 -22.72
CA ARG A 20 -6.38 1.36 -21.57
C ARG A 20 -7.40 2.29 -20.93
N TYR A 21 -7.18 2.56 -19.65
CA TYR A 21 -7.91 3.55 -18.86
C TYR A 21 -6.91 4.45 -18.13
N ASP A 22 -7.00 5.75 -18.40
CA ASP A 22 -6.18 6.78 -17.76
C ASP A 22 -6.97 7.37 -16.57
N CYS A 23 -6.29 7.56 -15.45
CA CYS A 23 -6.89 8.10 -14.23
C CYS A 23 -5.94 9.12 -13.58
N ASP A 24 -6.49 10.25 -13.14
CA ASP A 24 -5.78 11.35 -12.49
C ASP A 24 -6.31 11.68 -11.08
N CYS A 25 -7.40 11.04 -10.66
CA CYS A 25 -8.03 11.18 -9.34
C CYS A 25 -8.49 9.82 -8.79
N ASP A 26 -9.06 9.80 -7.59
CA ASP A 26 -9.62 8.57 -7.01
C ASP A 26 -10.76 8.00 -7.90
N CYS A 27 -10.71 6.71 -8.19
CA CYS A 27 -11.75 6.00 -8.95
C CYS A 27 -12.27 4.81 -8.16
N ALA A 28 -13.54 4.89 -7.73
CA ALA A 28 -14.19 3.85 -6.93
C ALA A 28 -14.58 2.62 -7.75
N ASP A 29 -14.76 2.75 -9.07
CA ASP A 29 -15.07 1.63 -9.94
C ASP A 29 -14.74 1.94 -11.41
N PHE A 30 -13.78 1.21 -11.98
CA PHE A 30 -13.43 1.28 -13.40
C PHE A 30 -13.70 0.00 -14.19
N HIS A 31 -14.50 -0.95 -13.65
CA HIS A 31 -14.81 -2.21 -14.33
C HIS A 31 -15.52 -2.02 -15.69
N THR A 32 -16.25 -0.90 -15.85
CA THR A 32 -16.93 -0.56 -17.10
C THR A 32 -15.97 -0.15 -18.20
N TYR A 33 -14.78 0.34 -17.83
CA TYR A 33 -13.72 0.77 -18.75
C TYR A 33 -12.76 -0.38 -19.06
N LEU A 34 -12.39 -1.18 -18.06
CA LEU A 34 -11.47 -2.31 -18.20
C LEU A 34 -12.04 -3.58 -17.55
N SER A 35 -12.01 -4.68 -18.29
CA SER A 35 -12.45 -5.99 -17.80
C SER A 35 -11.40 -6.70 -16.94
N ARG A 36 -10.12 -6.32 -17.11
CA ARG A 36 -8.94 -6.84 -16.43
C ARG A 36 -7.78 -5.83 -16.54
N CYS A 37 -6.71 -6.04 -15.79
CA CYS A 37 -5.51 -5.23 -15.84
C CYS A 37 -4.25 -6.09 -15.73
N ASN A 38 -3.45 -6.12 -16.80
CA ASN A 38 -2.22 -6.90 -16.87
C ASN A 38 -0.95 -6.04 -16.89
N SER A 39 -1.04 -4.74 -17.16
CA SER A 39 0.10 -3.82 -17.02
C SER A 39 -0.34 -2.42 -16.62
N ILE A 40 0.54 -1.67 -15.96
CA ILE A 40 0.25 -0.34 -15.40
C ILE A 40 1.44 0.60 -15.63
N LYS A 41 1.16 1.86 -15.97
CA LYS A 41 2.14 2.95 -15.90
C LYS A 41 1.69 3.97 -14.86
N VAL A 42 2.55 4.24 -13.89
CA VAL A 42 2.37 5.35 -12.95
C VAL A 42 3.27 6.48 -13.40
N GLU A 43 2.69 7.49 -14.04
CA GLU A 43 3.42 8.63 -14.58
C GLU A 43 3.70 9.69 -13.50
N GLY A 44 2.86 9.76 -12.47
CA GLY A 44 3.04 10.69 -11.36
C GLY A 44 2.32 10.27 -10.08
N GLY A 45 2.99 10.53 -8.96
CA GLY A 45 2.54 10.22 -7.61
C GLY A 45 2.67 8.75 -7.23
N THR A 46 2.16 8.41 -6.05
CA THR A 46 1.99 7.03 -5.58
C THR A 46 0.51 6.67 -5.56
N TRP A 47 0.16 5.45 -5.97
CA TRP A 47 -1.22 4.99 -6.07
C TRP A 47 -1.47 3.73 -5.25
N ALA A 48 -2.63 3.68 -4.59
CA ALA A 48 -3.18 2.45 -4.03
C ALA A 48 -4.20 1.88 -5.03
N VAL A 49 -4.02 0.64 -5.47
CA VAL A 49 -4.95 -0.04 -6.39
C VAL A 49 -5.55 -1.26 -5.70
N TYR A 50 -6.80 -1.56 -6.00
CA TYR A 50 -7.59 -2.56 -5.29
C TYR A 50 -8.22 -3.56 -6.26
N GLU A 51 -8.25 -4.82 -5.83
CA GLU A 51 -8.82 -5.94 -6.59
C GLU A 51 -10.30 -5.73 -6.94
N ARG A 52 -11.08 -5.16 -6.01
CA ARG A 52 -12.54 -5.00 -6.14
C ARG A 52 -12.95 -3.53 -6.16
N PRO A 53 -14.18 -3.23 -6.62
CA PRO A 53 -14.74 -1.89 -6.53
C PRO A 53 -14.80 -1.40 -5.08
N ASN A 54 -14.92 -0.07 -4.91
CA ASN A 54 -15.05 0.61 -3.63
C ASN A 54 -13.90 0.32 -2.65
N PHE A 55 -12.67 0.26 -3.18
CA PHE A 55 -11.43 0.15 -2.40
C PHE A 55 -11.36 -1.12 -1.54
N ALA A 56 -11.86 -2.22 -2.08
CA ALA A 56 -12.00 -3.48 -1.37
C ALA A 56 -11.12 -4.59 -1.95
N GLY A 57 -10.86 -5.61 -1.13
CA GLY A 57 -10.06 -6.78 -1.53
C GLY A 57 -8.58 -6.57 -1.36
N TYR A 58 -7.79 -7.27 -2.16
CA TYR A 58 -6.33 -7.09 -2.14
C TYR A 58 -5.97 -5.68 -2.58
N MET A 59 -5.08 -5.03 -1.81
CA MET A 59 -4.55 -3.72 -2.09
C MET A 59 -3.07 -3.82 -2.47
N TYR A 60 -2.65 -3.02 -3.44
CA TYR A 60 -1.27 -2.90 -3.88
C TYR A 60 -0.87 -1.43 -3.95
N ILE A 61 0.31 -1.09 -3.41
CA ILE A 61 0.86 0.27 -3.51
C ILE A 61 1.86 0.33 -4.67
N LEU A 62 1.64 1.25 -5.60
CA LEU A 62 2.46 1.48 -6.78
C LEU A 62 3.06 2.89 -6.73
N PRO A 63 4.35 3.01 -6.37
CA PRO A 63 5.14 4.22 -6.64
C PRO A 63 5.21 4.54 -8.14
N GLN A 64 5.75 5.72 -8.47
CA GLN A 64 6.00 6.09 -9.85
C GLN A 64 6.89 5.06 -10.55
N GLY A 65 6.49 4.63 -11.76
CA GLY A 65 7.20 3.60 -12.50
C GLY A 65 6.36 2.87 -13.54
N GLU A 66 7.01 1.92 -14.20
CA GLU A 66 6.39 1.09 -15.23
C GLU A 66 6.30 -0.36 -14.77
N TYR A 67 5.11 -0.94 -14.89
CA TYR A 67 4.81 -2.29 -14.46
C TYR A 67 4.26 -3.11 -15.64
N PRO A 68 5.14 -3.79 -16.41
CA PRO A 68 4.76 -4.45 -17.66
C PRO A 68 3.89 -5.71 -17.48
N GLU A 69 3.77 -6.24 -16.28
CA GLU A 69 3.02 -7.45 -15.95
C GLU A 69 2.56 -7.41 -14.47
N TYR A 70 1.42 -8.03 -14.14
CA TYR A 70 0.83 -7.90 -12.80
C TYR A 70 1.71 -8.45 -11.65
N GLN A 71 2.61 -9.37 -11.97
CA GLN A 71 3.63 -9.87 -11.06
C GLN A 71 4.57 -8.76 -10.56
N ARG A 72 4.74 -7.66 -11.31
CA ARG A 72 5.65 -6.55 -10.96
C ARG A 72 5.13 -5.68 -9.83
N TRP A 73 3.80 -5.63 -9.62
CA TRP A 73 3.21 -5.04 -8.42
C TRP A 73 2.82 -6.08 -7.37
N MET A 74 3.30 -7.33 -7.53
CA MET A 74 2.97 -8.47 -6.67
C MET A 74 1.47 -8.82 -6.69
N GLY A 75 0.78 -8.53 -7.80
CA GLY A 75 -0.60 -8.91 -8.01
C GLY A 75 -0.79 -10.43 -7.92
N LEU A 76 -1.85 -10.87 -7.23
CA LEU A 76 -2.21 -12.30 -7.20
C LEU A 76 -2.83 -12.75 -8.52
N ASN A 77 -3.52 -11.83 -9.19
CA ASN A 77 -4.19 -12.02 -10.48
C ASN A 77 -4.24 -10.66 -11.21
N ASP A 78 -4.88 -10.63 -12.36
CA ASP A 78 -5.06 -9.44 -13.22
C ASP A 78 -6.37 -8.69 -12.95
N ARG A 79 -7.00 -8.88 -11.78
CA ARG A 79 -8.22 -8.15 -11.41
C ARG A 79 -7.87 -6.92 -10.59
N LEU A 80 -8.26 -5.77 -11.09
CA LEU A 80 -8.30 -4.51 -10.38
C LEU A 80 -9.59 -3.79 -10.78
N SER A 81 -10.19 -3.04 -9.86
CA SER A 81 -11.42 -2.31 -10.17
C SER A 81 -11.51 -0.93 -9.51
N SER A 82 -10.65 -0.60 -8.56
CA SER A 82 -10.62 0.74 -7.98
C SER A 82 -9.21 1.20 -7.63
N CYS A 83 -8.99 2.51 -7.57
CA CYS A 83 -7.69 3.10 -7.25
C CYS A 83 -7.84 4.44 -6.51
N ARG A 84 -6.82 4.80 -5.73
CA ARG A 84 -6.73 6.07 -5.00
C ARG A 84 -5.32 6.64 -5.09
N ALA A 85 -5.21 7.95 -5.23
CA ALA A 85 -3.95 8.62 -5.09
C ALA A 85 -3.53 8.64 -3.60
N VAL A 86 -2.29 8.28 -3.31
CA VAL A 86 -1.74 8.35 -1.95
C VAL A 86 -1.24 9.78 -1.71
N HIS A 87 -1.83 10.46 -0.73
CA HIS A 87 -1.40 11.81 -0.35
C HIS A 87 -0.24 11.75 0.63
N LEU A 88 0.96 12.12 0.17
CA LEU A 88 2.13 12.22 1.04
C LEU A 88 2.14 13.55 1.80
N PRO A 89 2.28 13.54 3.13
CA PRO A 89 2.35 14.76 3.92
C PRO A 89 3.65 15.53 3.62
N SER A 90 3.53 16.86 3.53
CA SER A 90 4.67 17.75 3.32
C SER A 90 5.55 17.78 4.57
N GLY A 91 6.82 17.38 4.46
CA GLY A 91 7.78 17.44 5.57
C GLY A 91 8.79 16.30 5.63
N GLY A 92 8.58 15.21 4.89
CA GLY A 92 9.54 14.11 4.74
C GLY A 92 9.91 13.38 6.04
N GLN A 93 9.19 13.64 7.14
CA GLN A 93 9.39 12.95 8.41
C GLN A 93 8.56 11.67 8.43
N TYR A 94 9.17 10.61 8.94
CA TYR A 94 8.54 9.31 9.11
C TYR A 94 8.82 8.82 10.51
N LYS A 95 7.78 8.42 11.22
CA LYS A 95 7.90 7.83 12.55
C LYS A 95 6.70 6.94 12.83
N ILE A 96 6.97 5.72 13.26
CA ILE A 96 5.95 4.75 13.64
C ILE A 96 6.30 4.11 14.98
N GLN A 97 5.26 3.88 15.78
CA GLN A 97 5.32 3.07 16.99
C GLN A 97 4.48 1.82 16.78
N ILE A 98 5.04 0.65 17.09
CA ILE A 98 4.36 -0.64 17.01
C ILE A 98 4.29 -1.29 18.39
N PHE A 99 3.19 -1.98 18.66
CA PHE A 99 2.89 -2.54 19.97
C PHE A 99 2.55 -4.03 19.86
N GLU A 100 3.05 -4.78 20.84
CA GLU A 100 2.81 -6.22 20.97
C GLU A 100 1.35 -6.56 21.27
N LYS A 101 0.62 -5.68 21.97
CA LYS A 101 -0.79 -5.90 22.33
C LYS A 101 -1.69 -4.82 21.74
N GLY A 102 -2.99 -5.10 21.75
CA GLY A 102 -4.02 -4.14 21.35
C GLY A 102 -4.05 -2.90 22.26
N ASP A 103 -4.69 -1.84 21.78
CA ASP A 103 -4.90 -0.59 22.52
C ASP A 103 -3.61 0.05 23.07
N PHE A 104 -2.51 -0.08 22.34
CA PHE A 104 -1.20 0.50 22.65
C PHE A 104 -0.57 -0.04 23.95
N ASN A 105 -0.84 -1.31 24.26
CA ASN A 105 -0.30 -1.98 25.44
C ASN A 105 0.84 -2.95 25.09
N GLY A 106 1.52 -3.43 26.14
CA GLY A 106 2.62 -4.39 26.01
C GLY A 106 3.92 -3.73 25.58
N GLN A 107 4.83 -4.51 25.00
CA GLN A 107 6.09 -3.97 24.53
C GLN A 107 5.89 -3.04 23.33
N MET A 108 6.61 -1.92 23.33
CA MET A 108 6.54 -0.89 22.29
C MET A 108 7.90 -0.69 21.65
N TYR A 109 7.93 -0.56 20.32
CA TYR A 109 9.10 -0.19 19.56
C TYR A 109 8.79 1.02 18.68
N GLU A 110 9.70 2.00 18.66
CA GLU A 110 9.63 3.17 17.79
C GLU A 110 10.76 3.11 16.74
N THR A 111 10.43 3.44 15.49
CA THR A 111 11.44 3.55 14.43
C THR A 111 11.06 4.63 13.40
N THR A 112 12.07 5.15 12.72
CA THR A 112 11.96 6.05 11.56
C THR A 112 12.35 5.36 10.26
N GLU A 113 12.82 4.11 10.32
CA GLU A 113 13.36 3.35 9.19
C GLU A 113 12.45 2.19 8.76
N ASP A 114 12.69 1.72 7.54
CA ASP A 114 12.04 0.53 7.01
C ASP A 114 12.50 -0.72 7.76
N CYS A 115 11.61 -1.69 7.93
CA CYS A 115 11.86 -2.94 8.65
C CYS A 115 11.55 -4.14 7.73
N PRO A 116 12.57 -4.79 7.14
CA PRO A 116 12.35 -5.95 6.26
C PRO A 116 11.98 -7.22 7.03
N SER A 117 12.26 -7.31 8.33
CA SER A 117 11.92 -8.45 9.18
C SER A 117 11.69 -8.02 10.63
N ILE A 118 10.42 -8.03 11.06
CA ILE A 118 10.02 -7.71 12.44
C ILE A 118 10.59 -8.74 13.42
N MET A 119 10.62 -10.02 13.03
CA MET A 119 11.15 -11.09 13.87
C MET A 119 12.64 -10.90 14.15
N GLU A 120 13.43 -10.52 13.14
CA GLU A 120 14.87 -10.30 13.31
C GLU A 120 15.17 -9.01 14.09
N GLN A 121 14.42 -7.94 13.83
CA GLN A 121 14.70 -6.63 14.41
C GLN A 121 14.13 -6.46 15.83
N PHE A 122 12.92 -6.97 16.07
CA PHE A 122 12.17 -6.74 17.31
C PHE A 122 11.81 -8.02 18.06
N HIS A 123 12.15 -9.20 17.51
CA HIS A 123 11.79 -10.51 18.09
C HIS A 123 10.28 -10.67 18.31
N MET A 124 9.47 -9.96 17.52
CA MET A 124 8.01 -10.00 17.54
C MET A 124 7.48 -10.84 16.37
N ARG A 125 6.38 -11.55 16.61
CA ARG A 125 5.67 -12.34 15.59
C ARG A 125 4.43 -11.65 15.02
N GLU A 126 3.87 -10.71 15.77
CA GLU A 126 2.58 -10.08 15.45
C GLU A 126 2.59 -8.62 15.91
N ILE A 127 1.86 -7.76 15.20
CA ILE A 127 1.59 -6.39 15.63
C ILE A 127 0.09 -6.29 15.89
N HIS A 128 -0.28 -5.90 17.11
CA HIS A 128 -1.67 -5.82 17.53
C HIS A 128 -2.20 -4.38 17.57
N SER A 129 -1.33 -3.39 17.75
CA SER A 129 -1.69 -1.98 17.58
C SER A 129 -0.48 -1.16 17.14
N CYS A 130 -0.72 0.01 16.54
CA CYS A 130 0.35 0.91 16.13
C CYS A 130 -0.10 2.38 16.09
N LYS A 131 0.87 3.28 16.16
CA LYS A 131 0.67 4.72 15.95
C LYS A 131 1.58 5.19 14.84
N VAL A 132 1.00 5.68 13.74
CA VAL A 132 1.76 6.40 12.73
C VAL A 132 1.83 7.85 13.18
N LEU A 133 2.98 8.21 13.75
CA LEU A 133 3.21 9.55 14.26
C LEU A 133 3.52 10.52 13.12
N GLU A 134 4.31 10.08 12.14
CA GLU A 134 4.64 10.87 10.95
C GLU A 134 4.74 9.99 9.70
N GLY A 135 4.42 10.58 8.55
CA GLY A 135 4.50 9.96 7.23
C GLY A 135 3.35 8.99 6.93
N VAL A 136 3.54 8.22 5.87
CA VAL A 136 2.63 7.14 5.43
C VAL A 136 3.45 5.86 5.27
N TRP A 137 2.89 4.75 5.75
CA TRP A 137 3.59 3.47 5.85
C TRP A 137 2.79 2.36 5.18
N ILE A 138 3.49 1.28 4.84
CA ILE A 138 2.90 0.04 4.34
C ILE A 138 3.27 -1.09 5.28
N PHE A 139 2.27 -1.82 5.79
CA PHE A 139 2.48 -3.10 6.45
C PHE A 139 2.39 -4.25 5.46
N TYR A 140 3.22 -5.27 5.69
CA TYR A 140 3.27 -6.48 4.90
C TYR A 140 3.10 -7.71 5.79
N GLU A 141 2.27 -8.64 5.35
CA GLU A 141 2.01 -9.90 6.04
C GLU A 141 3.26 -10.78 6.15
N LEU A 142 4.16 -10.75 5.16
CA LEU A 142 5.37 -11.57 5.12
C LEU A 142 6.64 -10.73 5.22
N PRO A 143 7.79 -11.32 5.62
CA PRO A 143 9.08 -10.65 5.58
C PRO A 143 9.48 -10.23 4.16
N ASN A 144 10.38 -9.25 4.08
CA ASN A 144 10.93 -8.68 2.84
C ASN A 144 9.86 -8.08 1.91
N TYR A 145 8.88 -7.38 2.51
CA TYR A 145 7.85 -6.61 1.80
C TYR A 145 6.97 -7.46 0.87
N ARG A 146 6.56 -8.64 1.33
CA ARG A 146 5.76 -9.61 0.56
C ARG A 146 4.41 -9.90 1.22
N GLY A 147 3.54 -10.59 0.49
CA GLY A 147 2.22 -10.98 0.95
C GLY A 147 1.22 -9.83 0.87
N ARG A 148 0.16 -9.89 1.69
CA ARG A 148 -0.85 -8.82 1.75
C ARG A 148 -0.25 -7.51 2.23
N GLN A 149 -0.71 -6.42 1.63
CA GLN A 149 -0.28 -5.06 1.96
C GLN A 149 -1.42 -4.32 2.66
N TYR A 150 -1.07 -3.42 3.58
CA TYR A 150 -2.00 -2.54 4.27
C TYR A 150 -1.43 -1.13 4.29
N LEU A 151 -2.25 -0.13 3.95
CA LEU A 151 -1.85 1.28 3.92
C LEU A 151 -2.12 1.88 5.29
N LEU A 152 -1.11 2.55 5.85
CA LEU A 152 -1.23 3.23 7.12
C LEU A 152 -0.99 4.74 6.95
N ASP A 153 -2.08 5.50 6.96
CA ASP A 153 -2.07 6.94 7.12
C ASP A 153 -1.64 7.35 8.54
N LYS A 154 -1.26 8.62 8.69
CA LYS A 154 -0.98 9.27 9.99
C LYS A 154 -2.22 9.29 10.89
N LYS A 155 -2.36 8.24 11.69
CA LYS A 155 -3.40 8.07 12.72
C LYS A 155 -3.00 6.97 13.71
N GLU A 156 -3.85 6.77 14.71
CA GLU A 156 -3.75 5.69 15.67
C GLU A 156 -4.57 4.47 15.21
N TYR A 157 -4.02 3.27 15.38
CA TYR A 157 -4.66 1.99 15.07
C TYR A 157 -4.64 1.08 16.29
N ARG A 158 -5.79 0.90 16.94
CA ARG A 158 -5.90 0.19 18.23
C ARG A 158 -5.93 -1.32 18.07
N LYS A 159 -6.29 -1.81 16.89
CA LYS A 159 -6.45 -3.23 16.57
C LYS A 159 -6.23 -3.50 15.07
N PRO A 160 -5.94 -4.75 14.65
CA PRO A 160 -5.59 -5.03 13.25
C PRO A 160 -6.65 -4.68 12.20
N ILE A 161 -7.93 -4.76 12.58
CA ILE A 161 -9.02 -4.40 11.68
C ILE A 161 -9.01 -2.90 11.32
N ASP A 162 -8.39 -2.05 12.13
CA ASP A 162 -8.31 -0.60 11.87
C ASP A 162 -7.42 -0.28 10.65
N TRP A 163 -6.47 -1.15 10.30
CA TRP A 163 -5.69 -1.09 9.05
C TRP A 163 -6.19 -2.09 7.99
N GLY A 164 -7.36 -2.70 8.20
CA GLY A 164 -8.00 -3.60 7.25
C GLY A 164 -7.50 -5.04 7.27
N ALA A 165 -6.71 -5.45 8.28
CA ALA A 165 -6.28 -6.84 8.42
C ALA A 165 -7.30 -7.69 9.21
N VAL A 166 -7.43 -8.95 8.80
CA VAL A 166 -8.26 -9.96 9.52
C VAL A 166 -7.49 -10.69 10.61
N SER A 167 -6.17 -10.53 10.65
CA SER A 167 -5.25 -11.11 11.64
C SER A 167 -4.15 -10.09 11.99
N PRO A 168 -3.47 -10.23 13.14
CA PRO A 168 -2.35 -9.36 13.54
C PRO A 168 -1.02 -9.69 12.83
N ALA A 169 -1.05 -10.55 11.80
CA ALA A 169 0.12 -11.02 11.09
C ALA A 169 0.73 -9.90 10.24
N VAL A 170 1.79 -9.30 10.77
CA VAL A 170 2.63 -8.32 10.09
C VAL A 170 4.08 -8.73 10.34
N GLN A 171 4.88 -8.81 9.28
CA GLN A 171 6.26 -9.30 9.35
C GLN A 171 7.28 -8.35 8.72
N SER A 172 6.83 -7.35 7.97
CA SER A 172 7.69 -6.24 7.53
C SER A 172 6.87 -4.98 7.29
N PHE A 173 7.54 -3.82 7.29
CA PHE A 173 6.92 -2.55 6.95
C PHE A 173 7.92 -1.58 6.33
N ARG A 174 7.43 -0.64 5.52
CA ARG A 174 8.26 0.40 4.92
C ARG A 174 7.51 1.72 4.77
N ARG A 175 8.26 2.80 4.66
CA ARG A 175 7.79 4.14 4.35
C ARG A 175 7.37 4.24 2.88
N ILE A 176 6.39 5.09 2.60
CA ILE A 176 6.11 5.54 1.23
C ILE A 176 6.83 6.87 1.03
N VAL A 177 7.92 6.83 0.28
CA VAL A 177 8.70 8.00 -0.15
C VAL A 177 8.46 8.24 -1.63
N GLU A 178 8.39 9.51 -2.03
CA GLU A 178 8.44 9.95 -3.43
C GLU A 178 9.89 10.14 -3.89
#